data_AF-A0A1V5C7P9-F1
#
_entry.id   AF-A0A1V5C7P9-F1
#
_cell.length_a   1.000
_cell.length_b   1.000
_cell.length_c   1.000
_cell.angle_alpha   90.00
_cell.angle_beta   90.00
_cell.angle_gamma   90.00
#
_symmetry.space_group_name_H-M   'P 1'
#
loop_
_entity.id
_entity.type
_entity.pdbx_description
1 polymer ?
#
loop_
_entity_poly.entity_id
_entity_poly.type
_entity_poly.pdbx_seq_one_letter_code
_entity_poly.pdbx_strand_id
1 'polypeptide(L)'
;MFTARRIHVLFGIGAVICLLVLSAQAGAVLNTSGSVICAFMSGFDCSDVEGCQAATPESSGLPAFIKLDMANKKITAADAQWTGEKRETAIKNVHEADGKLFLQGVERRGWSAVINKETGQMAMAASSDNEAIVFFGRCTTP
;
A
#
# COMPACT_ATOMS: atom_id res chain seq x y z
N MET A 1 12.04 55.21 32.57
CA MET A 1 12.56 53.88 32.99
C MET A 1 11.40 52.89 33.12
N PHE A 2 10.74 52.47 32.02
CA PHE A 2 9.59 51.52 32.08
C PHE A 2 9.36 50.70 30.80
N THR A 3 10.38 50.54 29.94
CA THR A 3 10.21 49.92 28.61
C THR A 3 10.91 48.58 28.41
N ALA A 4 11.83 48.18 29.30
CA ALA A 4 12.65 46.97 29.12
C ALA A 4 11.98 45.66 29.57
N ARG A 5 11.01 45.71 30.49
CA ARG A 5 10.44 44.51 31.13
C ARG A 5 9.37 43.79 30.30
N ARG A 6 8.74 44.48 29.35
CA ARG A 6 7.66 43.93 28.50
C ARG A 6 8.17 43.09 27.32
N ILE A 7 9.41 43.33 26.88
CA ILE A 7 9.99 42.66 25.70
C ILE A 7 10.44 41.23 26.02
N HIS A 8 10.93 40.96 27.23
CA HIS A 8 11.35 39.61 27.65
C HIS A 8 10.17 38.64 27.85
N VAL A 9 8.99 39.13 28.24
CA VAL A 9 7.80 38.27 28.43
C VAL A 9 7.24 37.80 27.09
N LEU A 10 7.29 38.66 26.06
CA LEU A 10 6.82 38.32 24.71
C LEU A 10 7.74 37.32 23.99
N PHE A 11 9.05 37.38 24.26
CA PHE A 11 10.02 36.45 23.65
C PHE A 11 9.98 35.04 24.29
N GLY A 12 9.63 34.93 25.57
CA GLY A 12 9.51 33.64 26.26
C GLY A 12 8.26 32.83 25.88
N ILE A 13 7.15 33.51 25.54
CA ILE A 13 5.88 32.86 25.20
C ILE A 13 5.88 32.32 23.76
N GLY A 14 6.57 32.99 22.83
CA GLY A 14 6.68 32.53 21.44
C GLY A 14 7.47 31.24 21.25
N ALA A 15 8.47 30.98 22.09
CA ALA A 15 9.32 29.79 21.98
C ALA A 15 8.63 28.50 22.46
N VAL A 16 7.67 28.59 23.40
CA VAL A 16 6.97 27.42 23.96
C VAL A 16 5.86 26.92 23.02
N ILE A 17 5.29 27.79 22.18
CA ILE A 17 4.18 27.44 21.27
C ILE A 17 4.66 26.63 20.04
N CYS A 18 5.92 26.75 19.65
CA CYS A 18 6.48 26.02 18.49
C CYS A 18 6.75 24.52 18.77
N LEU A 19 6.88 24.12 20.04
CA LEU A 19 7.19 22.74 20.43
C LEU A 19 5.96 21.79 20.51
N LEU A 20 4.74 22.31 20.37
CA LEU A 20 3.50 21.53 20.55
C LEU A 20 2.87 21.01 19.25
N VAL A 21 3.44 21.32 18.08
CA VAL A 21 2.89 20.92 16.77
C VAL A 21 3.60 19.72 16.12
N LEU A 22 4.49 19.04 16.84
CA LEU A 22 5.00 17.73 16.43
C LEU A 22 3.99 16.63 16.79
N SER A 23 2.73 16.78 16.37
CA SER A 23 1.82 15.65 16.28
C SER A 23 2.33 14.77 15.15
N ALA A 24 3.19 13.81 15.50
CA ALA A 24 3.48 12.67 14.65
C ALA A 24 2.13 12.13 14.19
N GLN A 25 1.79 12.35 12.92
CA GLN A 25 0.71 11.64 12.26
C GLN A 25 1.23 10.20 12.12
N ALA A 26 1.17 9.45 13.22
CA ALA A 26 1.19 8.01 13.15
C ALA A 26 -0.06 7.64 12.37
N GLY A 27 0.11 7.38 11.07
CA GLY A 27 -0.92 6.70 10.29
C GLY A 27 -1.34 5.46 11.07
N ALA A 28 -2.63 5.18 11.13
CA ALA A 28 -3.11 3.96 11.77
C ALA A 28 -2.39 2.76 11.12
N VAL A 29 -1.59 2.04 11.91
CA VAL A 29 -0.89 0.85 11.43
C VAL A 29 -1.92 -0.11 10.87
N LEU A 30 -1.67 -0.61 9.66
CA LEU A 30 -2.54 -1.56 8.99
C LEU A 30 -2.85 -2.74 9.92
N ASN A 31 -4.14 -2.98 10.14
CA ASN A 31 -4.59 -4.12 10.91
C ASN A 31 -4.66 -5.33 9.99
N THR A 32 -3.64 -6.19 10.10
CA THR A 32 -3.48 -7.38 9.26
C THR A 32 -4.17 -8.61 9.83
N SER A 33 -4.90 -8.47 10.95
CA SER A 33 -5.70 -9.54 11.55
C SER A 33 -7.02 -9.77 10.81
N GLY A 34 -7.44 -8.82 9.98
CA GLY A 34 -8.70 -8.85 9.23
C GLY A 34 -8.48 -8.83 7.71
N SER A 35 -9.40 -8.18 7.01
CA SER A 35 -9.22 -7.89 5.58
C SER A 35 -8.52 -6.55 5.38
N VAL A 36 -7.74 -6.44 4.31
CA VAL A 36 -7.11 -5.19 3.86
C VAL A 36 -7.58 -4.90 2.43
N ILE A 37 -7.92 -3.66 2.11
CA ILE A 37 -8.24 -3.23 0.75
C ILE A 37 -7.05 -2.50 0.17
N CYS A 38 -6.66 -2.82 -1.07
CA CYS A 38 -5.58 -2.14 -1.76
C CYS A 38 -6.07 -1.59 -3.10
N ALA A 39 -5.60 -0.39 -3.43
CA ALA A 39 -5.79 0.27 -4.70
C ALA A 39 -4.47 0.32 -5.46
N PHE A 40 -4.50 -0.02 -6.74
CA PHE A 40 -3.37 0.19 -7.64
C PHE A 40 -3.33 1.67 -8.08
N MET A 41 -2.13 2.23 -8.20
CA MET A 41 -1.92 3.65 -8.52
C MET A 41 -1.09 3.87 -9.78
N SER A 42 -0.10 3.01 -10.01
CA SER A 42 0.71 3.00 -11.22
C SER A 42 1.23 1.60 -11.47
N GLY A 43 1.56 1.29 -12.72
CA GLY A 43 2.15 0.00 -13.05
C GLY A 43 2.82 -0.02 -14.40
N PHE A 44 3.52 -1.10 -14.63
CA PHE A 44 4.19 -1.40 -15.88
C PHE A 44 3.88 -2.83 -16.29
N ASP A 45 3.65 -3.01 -17.59
CA ASP A 45 3.57 -4.31 -18.25
C ASP A 45 4.83 -4.47 -19.12
N CYS A 46 5.51 -5.60 -18.96
CA CYS A 46 6.81 -5.84 -19.53
C CYS A 46 6.79 -7.15 -20.33
N SER A 47 7.35 -7.10 -21.54
CA SER A 47 7.64 -8.28 -22.35
C SER A 47 9.11 -8.30 -22.79
N ASP A 48 9.56 -9.46 -23.23
CA ASP A 48 10.88 -9.66 -23.83
C ASP A 48 11.05 -8.97 -25.20
N VAL A 49 9.95 -8.65 -25.87
CA VAL A 49 9.94 -7.98 -27.19
C VAL A 49 9.83 -6.46 -27.06
N GLU A 50 8.88 -5.97 -26.27
CA GLU A 50 8.53 -4.54 -26.25
C GLU A 50 9.15 -3.77 -25.07
N GLY A 51 9.83 -4.47 -24.16
CA GLY A 51 10.28 -3.88 -22.90
C GLY A 51 9.10 -3.53 -22.00
N CYS A 52 9.30 -2.58 -21.08
CA CYS A 52 8.27 -2.18 -20.11
C CYS A 52 7.52 -0.92 -20.56
N GLN A 53 6.20 -0.99 -20.55
CA GLN A 53 5.30 0.12 -20.88
C GLN A 53 4.41 0.44 -19.69
N ALA A 54 4.00 1.71 -19.55
CA ALA A 54 3.06 2.10 -18.50
C ALA A 54 1.71 1.40 -18.72
N ALA A 55 1.13 0.86 -17.64
CA ALA A 55 -0.09 0.08 -17.69
C ALA A 55 -1.10 0.54 -16.63
N THR A 56 -2.39 0.36 -16.95
CA THR A 56 -3.47 0.44 -15.95
C THR A 56 -3.80 -0.96 -15.45
N PRO A 57 -4.38 -1.11 -14.24
CA PRO A 57 -4.81 -2.41 -13.75
C PRO A 57 -5.70 -3.14 -14.76
N GLU A 58 -6.66 -2.44 -15.35
CA GLU A 58 -7.64 -2.99 -16.29
C GLU A 58 -6.96 -3.49 -17.57
N SER A 59 -5.98 -2.74 -18.09
CA SER A 59 -5.22 -3.15 -19.29
C SER A 59 -4.42 -4.44 -19.07
N SER A 60 -4.00 -4.70 -17.82
CA SER A 60 -3.31 -5.94 -17.43
C SER A 60 -4.27 -7.01 -16.87
N GLY A 61 -5.58 -6.84 -17.06
CA GLY A 61 -6.61 -7.79 -16.63
C GLY A 61 -6.79 -7.87 -15.10
N LEU A 62 -6.49 -6.79 -14.38
CA LEU A 62 -6.65 -6.67 -12.94
C LEU A 62 -7.79 -5.71 -12.59
N PRO A 63 -8.48 -5.93 -11.46
CA PRO A 63 -9.43 -4.97 -10.90
C PRO A 63 -8.71 -3.71 -10.39
N ALA A 64 -9.42 -2.60 -10.25
CA ALA A 64 -8.85 -1.37 -9.69
C ALA A 64 -8.55 -1.51 -8.18
N PHE A 65 -9.37 -2.31 -7.49
CA PHE A 65 -9.26 -2.57 -6.06
C PHE A 65 -9.24 -4.07 -5.79
N ILE A 66 -8.35 -4.49 -4.91
CA ILE A 66 -8.28 -5.86 -4.40
C ILE A 66 -8.52 -5.88 -2.89
N LYS A 67 -9.15 -6.96 -2.42
CA LYS A 67 -9.28 -7.29 -1.01
C LYS A 67 -8.37 -8.46 -0.68
N LEU A 68 -7.53 -8.28 0.32
CA LEU A 68 -6.68 -9.31 0.90
C LEU A 68 -7.36 -9.79 2.17
N ASP A 69 -7.86 -11.01 2.14
CA ASP A 69 -8.35 -11.71 3.31
C ASP A 69 -7.17 -12.47 3.95
N MET A 70 -6.58 -11.86 4.98
CA MET A 70 -5.39 -12.41 5.64
C MET A 70 -5.71 -13.67 6.45
N ALA A 71 -6.93 -13.78 6.97
CA ALA A 71 -7.38 -14.94 7.74
C ALA A 71 -7.54 -16.17 6.84
N ASN A 72 -8.18 -15.99 5.68
CA ASN A 72 -8.40 -17.07 4.72
C ASN A 72 -7.29 -17.22 3.68
N LYS A 73 -6.29 -16.32 3.70
CA LYS A 73 -5.17 -16.27 2.75
C LYS A 73 -5.64 -16.21 1.29
N LYS A 74 -6.52 -15.25 1.00
CA LYS A 74 -7.10 -15.05 -0.34
C LYS A 74 -7.01 -13.61 -0.79
N ILE A 75 -6.85 -13.41 -2.09
CA ILE A 75 -7.03 -12.12 -2.76
C ILE A 75 -8.25 -12.23 -3.66
N THR A 76 -9.16 -11.26 -3.56
CA THR A 76 -10.35 -11.15 -4.39
C THR A 76 -10.48 -9.75 -4.96
N ALA A 77 -11.18 -9.59 -6.06
CA ALA A 77 -11.61 -8.28 -6.52
C ALA A 77 -12.50 -7.60 -5.46
N ALA A 78 -12.35 -6.29 -5.28
CA ALA A 78 -13.16 -5.48 -4.36
C ALA A 78 -14.12 -4.53 -5.09
N ASP A 79 -13.97 -4.38 -6.40
CA ASP A 79 -14.83 -3.60 -7.27
C ASP A 79 -16.06 -4.40 -7.72
N ALA A 80 -17.23 -3.73 -7.67
CA ALA A 80 -18.52 -4.34 -8.00
C ALA A 80 -18.55 -4.96 -9.41
N GLN A 81 -17.81 -4.37 -10.35
CA GLN A 81 -17.76 -4.80 -11.75
C GLN A 81 -17.17 -6.22 -11.92
N TRP A 82 -16.32 -6.65 -11.00
CA TRP A 82 -15.65 -7.96 -11.03
C TRP A 82 -16.28 -8.98 -10.07
N THR A 83 -17.26 -8.59 -9.26
CA THR A 83 -17.89 -9.48 -8.25
C THR A 83 -18.58 -10.73 -8.82
N GLY A 84 -18.90 -10.76 -10.12
CA GLY A 84 -19.44 -11.93 -10.82
C GLY A 84 -18.39 -12.89 -11.37
N GLU A 85 -17.15 -12.42 -11.59
CA GLU A 85 -16.02 -13.29 -11.88
C GLU A 85 -15.48 -13.81 -10.55
N LYS A 86 -15.62 -15.10 -10.28
CA LYS A 86 -15.02 -15.77 -9.11
C LYS A 86 -13.48 -15.89 -9.28
N ARG A 87 -12.79 -14.78 -9.53
CA ARG A 87 -11.33 -14.71 -9.55
C ARG A 87 -10.84 -14.55 -8.13
N GLU A 88 -10.57 -15.69 -7.50
CA GLU A 88 -9.83 -15.77 -6.24
C GLU A 88 -8.38 -16.15 -6.54
N THR A 89 -7.42 -15.50 -5.87
CA THR A 89 -6.00 -15.88 -5.88
C THR A 89 -5.61 -16.36 -4.50
N ALA A 90 -4.99 -17.54 -4.40
CA ALA A 90 -4.54 -18.06 -3.11
C ALA A 90 -3.19 -17.45 -2.69
N ILE A 91 -3.11 -16.98 -1.45
CA ILE A 91 -1.84 -16.55 -0.82
C ILE A 91 -1.16 -17.79 -0.23
N LYS A 92 -0.05 -18.22 -0.82
CA LYS A 92 0.68 -19.43 -0.37
C LYS A 92 1.60 -19.13 0.79
N ASN A 93 2.22 -17.96 0.82
CA ASN A 93 3.09 -17.52 1.90
C ASN A 93 2.72 -16.12 2.37
N VAL A 94 2.72 -15.95 3.70
CA VAL A 94 2.64 -14.66 4.39
C VAL A 94 3.80 -14.62 5.37
N HIS A 95 4.68 -13.66 5.20
CA HIS A 95 5.78 -13.41 6.11
C HIS A 95 5.74 -11.96 6.58
N GLU A 96 5.88 -11.74 7.87
CA GLU A 96 5.96 -10.41 8.46
C GLU A 96 7.37 -10.17 8.98
N ALA A 97 8.00 -9.11 8.49
CA ALA A 97 9.34 -8.69 8.91
C ALA A 97 9.49 -7.18 8.71
N ASP A 98 10.23 -6.51 9.59
CA ASP A 98 10.60 -5.09 9.48
C ASP A 98 9.40 -4.14 9.23
N GLY A 99 8.28 -4.38 9.91
CA GLY A 99 7.06 -3.58 9.74
C GLY A 99 6.39 -3.73 8.37
N LYS A 100 6.72 -4.79 7.62
CA LYS A 100 6.18 -5.08 6.29
C LYS A 100 5.56 -6.47 6.24
N LEU A 101 4.55 -6.60 5.39
CA LEU A 101 4.03 -7.88 4.95
C LEU A 101 4.65 -8.26 3.62
N PHE A 102 5.12 -9.50 3.51
CA PHE A 102 5.57 -10.14 2.29
C PHE A 102 4.60 -11.26 1.96
N LEU A 103 3.97 -11.17 0.80
CA LEU A 103 2.94 -12.08 0.32
C LEU A 103 3.42 -12.74 -0.95
N GLN A 104 3.18 -14.04 -1.11
CA GLN A 104 3.59 -14.78 -2.30
C GLN A 104 2.59 -15.86 -2.66
N GLY A 105 2.54 -16.19 -3.94
CA GLY A 105 1.75 -17.29 -4.44
C GLY A 105 2.09 -17.64 -5.87
N VAL A 106 1.39 -18.66 -6.36
CA VAL A 106 1.46 -19.11 -7.75
C VAL A 106 0.06 -19.46 -8.21
N GLU A 107 -0.30 -18.93 -9.37
CA GLU A 107 -1.49 -19.32 -10.13
C GLU A 107 -1.04 -19.64 -11.56
N ARG A 108 -1.54 -18.92 -12.57
CA ARG A 108 -0.95 -18.93 -13.92
C ARG A 108 0.41 -18.22 -14.00
N ARG A 109 0.71 -17.37 -13.00
CA ARG A 109 1.94 -16.59 -12.85
C ARG A 109 2.46 -16.76 -11.42
N GLY A 110 3.78 -16.75 -11.27
CA GLY A 110 4.39 -16.56 -9.95
C GLY A 110 4.24 -15.11 -9.54
N TRP A 111 3.79 -14.83 -8.32
CA TRP A 111 3.56 -13.46 -7.87
C TRP A 111 4.07 -13.23 -6.46
N SER A 112 4.42 -11.96 -6.20
CA SER A 112 4.80 -11.48 -4.88
C SER A 112 4.27 -10.07 -4.64
N ALA A 113 4.03 -9.74 -3.38
CA ALA A 113 3.69 -8.38 -2.97
C ALA A 113 4.36 -8.03 -1.64
N VAL A 114 4.69 -6.76 -1.48
CA VAL A 114 5.17 -6.16 -0.24
C VAL A 114 4.24 -5.03 0.15
N ILE A 115 3.83 -5.00 1.42
CA ILE A 115 3.00 -3.93 1.97
C ILE A 115 3.69 -3.37 3.22
N ASN A 116 3.98 -2.08 3.24
CA ASN A 116 4.41 -1.38 4.45
C ASN A 116 3.21 -1.20 5.38
N LYS A 117 3.28 -1.72 6.61
CA LYS A 117 2.16 -1.68 7.56
C LYS A 117 1.88 -0.29 8.11
N GLU A 118 2.87 0.60 8.17
CA GLU A 118 2.72 1.96 8.68
C GLU A 118 2.13 2.90 7.62
N THR A 119 2.64 2.83 6.39
CA THR A 119 2.25 3.77 5.32
C THR A 119 1.16 3.22 4.40
N GLY A 120 0.92 1.92 4.46
CA GLY A 120 0.07 1.19 3.52
C GLY A 120 0.65 1.06 2.12
N GLN A 121 1.85 1.58 1.84
CA GLN A 121 2.45 1.50 0.50
C GLN A 121 2.63 0.04 0.08
N MET A 122 2.22 -0.25 -1.16
CA MET A 122 2.27 -1.58 -1.74
C MET A 122 3.11 -1.59 -3.02
N ALA A 123 3.89 -2.65 -3.20
CA ALA A 123 4.43 -3.06 -4.49
C ALA A 123 4.04 -4.52 -4.74
N MET A 124 3.53 -4.82 -5.93
CA MET A 124 3.13 -6.16 -6.36
C MET A 124 3.76 -6.44 -7.72
N ALA A 125 4.25 -7.66 -7.91
CA ALA A 125 4.73 -8.12 -9.20
C ALA A 125 4.24 -9.54 -9.49
N ALA A 126 3.98 -9.82 -10.77
CA ALA A 126 3.68 -11.16 -11.25
C ALA A 126 4.44 -11.41 -12.56
N SER A 127 4.94 -12.63 -12.75
CA SER A 127 5.72 -13.00 -13.93
C SER A 127 5.38 -14.40 -14.43
N SER A 128 5.54 -14.59 -15.75
CA SER A 128 5.61 -15.88 -16.43
C SER A 128 6.94 -15.99 -17.18
N ASP A 129 6.99 -16.87 -18.17
CA ASP A 129 8.13 -17.18 -19.03
C ASP A 129 8.64 -16.00 -19.89
N ASN A 130 7.77 -15.14 -20.40
CA ASN A 130 8.14 -14.01 -21.28
C ASN A 130 7.48 -12.66 -20.93
N GLU A 131 6.63 -12.64 -19.89
CA GLU A 131 5.87 -11.46 -19.50
C GLU A 131 5.99 -11.22 -17.99
N ALA A 132 6.00 -9.95 -17.59
CA ALA A 132 5.99 -9.54 -16.21
C ALA A 132 5.21 -8.24 -16.03
N ILE A 133 4.45 -8.16 -14.93
CA ILE A 133 3.79 -6.93 -14.52
C ILE A 133 4.31 -6.50 -13.15
N VAL A 134 4.39 -5.19 -12.94
CA VAL A 134 4.64 -4.59 -11.63
C VAL A 134 3.64 -3.47 -11.40
N PHE A 135 2.98 -3.47 -10.25
CA PHE A 135 2.06 -2.42 -9.83
C PHE A 135 2.44 -1.89 -8.45
N PHE A 136 2.35 -0.57 -8.31
CA PHE A 136 2.49 0.16 -7.07
C PHE A 136 1.13 0.66 -6.62
N GLY A 137 0.94 0.76 -5.31
CA GLY A 137 -0.35 1.14 -4.77
C GLY A 137 -0.32 1.47 -3.30
N ARG A 138 -1.51 1.51 -2.71
CA ARG A 138 -1.67 1.70 -1.28
C ARG A 138 -2.83 0.86 -0.74
N CYS A 139 -2.65 0.41 0.48
CA CYS A 139 -3.57 -0.42 1.21
C CYS A 139 -4.13 0.31 2.43
N THR A 140 -5.37 0.01 2.79
CA THR A 140 -6.06 0.52 3.98
C THR A 140 -6.83 -0.60 4.67
N THR A 141 -6.97 -0.50 5.98
CA THR A 141 -7.99 -1.26 6.70
C THR A 141 -9.38 -0.74 6.27
N PRO A 142 -10.37 -1.60 6.01
CA PRO A 142 -11.75 -1.20 5.74
C PRO A 142 -12.36 -0.32 6.85
#